data_AF-A0A8S3EDI7-F1
#
_entry.id   AF-A0A8S3EDI7-F1
#
_cell.length_a   1.000
_cell.length_b   1.000
_cell.length_c   1.000
_cell.angle_alpha   90.00
_cell.angle_beta   90.00
_cell.angle_gamma   90.00
#
_symmetry.space_group_name_H-M   'P 1'
#
loop_
_entity.id
_entity.type
_entity.pdbx_description
1 polymer ?
#
loop_
_entity_poly.entity_id
_entity_poly.type
_entity_poly.pdbx_seq_one_letter_code
_entity_poly.pdbx_strand_id
1 'polypeptide(L)' 'QDAMYTITQELLQFELIRSSYSPYAAPALLVAKHDGTWRIVVDYKKLNNITIKDNHPLPNMEQTIQVL' A
#
# COMPACT_ATOMS: atom_id res chain seq x y z
N GLN A 1 7.10 19.06 -1.17
CA GLN A 1 8.04 17.99 -0.78
C GLN A 1 7.83 17.60 0.69
N ASP A 2 7.21 18.46 1.49
CA ASP A 2 6.95 18.26 2.93
C ASP A 2 6.03 17.07 3.26
N ALA A 3 4.92 16.89 2.52
CA ALA A 3 3.95 15.84 2.83
C ALA A 3 4.53 14.41 2.80
N MET A 4 5.44 14.12 1.86
CA MET A 4 6.11 12.81 1.79
C MET A 4 6.97 12.59 3.03
N TYR A 5 7.73 13.60 3.44
CA TYR A 5 8.60 13.53 4.61
C TYR A 5 7.78 13.34 5.88
N THR A 6 6.75 14.16 6.11
CA THR A 6 5.86 14.06 7.28
C THR A 6 5.25 12.67 7.41
N ILE A 7 4.62 12.15 6.35
CA ILE A 7 4.02 10.82 6.38
C ILE A 7 5.09 9.75 6.64
N THR A 8 6.27 9.86 6.03
CA THR A 8 7.36 8.89 6.27
C THR A 8 7.81 8.88 7.73
N GLN A 9 7.93 10.05 8.37
CA GLN A 9 8.27 10.13 9.80
C GLN A 9 7.17 9.54 10.69
N GLU A 10 5.90 9.80 10.39
CA GLU A 10 4.77 9.18 11.11
C GLU A 10 4.79 7.65 10.98
N LEU A 11 5.02 7.13 9.77
CA LEU A 11 5.11 5.68 9.54
C LEU A 11 6.31 5.05 10.25
N LEU A 12 7.43 5.76 10.36
CA LEU A 12 8.59 5.33 11.16
C LEU A 12 8.26 5.33 12.66
N GLN A 13 7.57 6.37 13.15
CA GLN A 13 7.15 6.49 14.55
C GLN A 13 6.16 5.39 14.95
N PHE A 14 5.24 5.01 14.04
CA PHE A 14 4.30 3.91 14.25
C PHE A 14 4.91 2.53 13.97
N GLU A 15 6.21 2.45 13.68
CA GLU A 15 6.93 1.20 13.38
C GLU A 15 6.34 0.39 12.20
N LEU A 16 5.59 1.05 11.31
CA LEU A 16 5.01 0.44 10.11
C LEU A 16 6.05 0.25 9.00
N ILE A 17 7.09 1.09 9.00
CA ILE A 17 8.24 1.00 8.09
C ILE A 17 9.55 1.13 8.87
N ARG A 18 10.67 0.78 8.22
CA ARG A 18 12.03 0.98 8.75
C ARG A 18 13.00 1.32 7.63
N SER A 19 14.13 1.93 7.98
CA SER A 19 15.25 2.04 7.06
C SER A 19 15.69 0.64 6.60
N SER A 20 16.04 0.50 5.32
CA SER A 20 16.45 -0.78 4.75
C SER A 20 17.56 -0.59 3.72
N TYR A 21 18.42 -1.61 3.61
CA TYR A 21 19.45 -1.74 2.59
C TYR A 21 19.10 -2.90 1.66
N SER A 22 17.85 -2.91 1.19
CA SER A 22 17.34 -3.95 0.31
C SER A 22 17.95 -3.81 -1.09
N PRO A 23 18.31 -4.93 -1.76
CA PRO A 23 18.69 -4.90 -3.18
C PRO A 23 17.51 -4.59 -4.10
N TYR A 24 16.28 -4.59 -3.56
CA TYR A 24 15.05 -4.24 -4.27
C TYR A 24 14.46 -2.94 -3.74
N ALA A 25 13.95 -2.12 -4.66
CA ALA A 25 13.18 -0.91 -4.35
C ALA A 25 12.02 -0.74 -5.33
N ALA A 26 10.98 -0.06 -4.89
CA ALA A 26 9.85 0.35 -5.72
C ALA A 26 9.64 1.87 -5.58
N PRO A 27 9.27 2.58 -6.65
CA PRO A 27 9.02 4.01 -6.57
C PRO A 27 7.73 4.29 -5.79
N ALA A 28 7.72 5.40 -5.07
CA ALA A 28 6.58 5.88 -4.29
C ALA A 28 6.11 7.25 -4.81
N LEU A 29 4.80 7.45 -4.82
CA LEU A 29 4.12 8.63 -5.37
C LEU A 29 3.16 9.20 -4.31
N LEU A 30 2.91 10.50 -4.35
CA LEU A 30 1.86 11.13 -3.55
C LEU A 30 0.59 11.29 -4.38
N VAL A 31 -0.54 10.86 -3.81
CA VAL A 31 -1.86 11.01 -4.40
C VAL A 31 -2.74 11.79 -3.43
N ALA A 32 -3.43 12.81 -3.93
CA ALA A 32 -4.39 13.58 -3.14
C ALA A 32 -5.65 12.74 -2.91
N LYS A 33 -6.10 12.69 -1.66
CA LYS A 33 -7.41 12.15 -1.31
C LYS A 33 -8.48 13.23 -1.49
N HIS A 34 -9.74 12.81 -1.54
CA HIS A 34 -10.89 13.72 -1.65
C HIS A 34 -11.02 14.66 -0.44
N ASP A 35 -10.52 14.25 0.73
CA ASP A 35 -10.54 15.01 1.98
C ASP A 35 -9.41 16.07 2.06
N GLY A 36 -8.62 16.22 0.99
CA GLY A 36 -7.48 17.15 0.92
C GLY A 36 -6.19 16.61 1.56
N THR A 37 -6.22 15.43 2.17
CA THR A 37 -5.01 14.78 2.70
C THR A 37 -4.23 14.05 1.62
N TRP A 38 -2.98 13.70 1.91
CA TRP A 38 -2.13 12.96 0.99
C TRP A 38 -2.06 11.46 1.34
N ARG A 39 -1.89 10.61 0.34
CA ARG A 39 -1.60 9.18 0.48
C ARG A 39 -0.31 8.85 -0.27
N ILE A 40 0.61 8.17 0.39
CA ILE A 40 1.75 7.54 -0.28
C ILE A 40 1.25 6.28 -0.98
N VAL A 41 1.55 6.15 -2.28
CA VAL A 41 1.24 5.00 -3.10
C VAL A 41 2.53 4.44 -3.67
N VAL A 42 2.84 3.19 -3.35
CA VAL A 42 4.04 2.50 -3.84
C VAL A 42 3.68 1.67 -5.07
N ASP A 43 4.42 1.85 -6.16
CA ASP A 43 4.20 1.08 -7.39
C ASP A 43 4.86 -0.31 -7.29
N TYR A 44 4.11 -1.27 -6.78
CA TYR A 44 4.52 -2.67 -6.69
C TYR A 44 4.28 -3.49 -7.97
N LYS A 45 3.92 -2.90 -9.12
CA LYS A 45 3.57 -3.69 -10.34
C LYS A 45 4.66 -4.71 -10.74
N LYS A 46 5.94 -4.31 -10.72
CA LYS A 46 7.05 -5.22 -11.05
C LYS A 46 7.19 -6.34 -10.02
N LEU A 47 7.02 -6.03 -8.74
CA LEU A 47 7.07 -7.01 -7.65
C LEU A 47 5.91 -8.01 -7.77
N ASN A 48 4.69 -7.52 -7.96
CA ASN A 48 3.49 -8.34 -8.07
C ASN A 48 3.53 -9.34 -9.24
N ASN A 49 4.28 -9.02 -10.31
CA ASN A 49 4.45 -9.92 -11.46
C ASN A 49 5.40 -11.10 -11.18
N ILE A 50 6.31 -10.98 -10.21
CA ILE A 50 7.27 -12.04 -9.86
C ILE A 50 6.86 -12.82 -8.62
N THR A 51 5.94 -12.31 -7.81
CA THR A 51 5.40 -13.00 -6.63
C THR A 51 4.32 -14.00 -7.01
N ILE A 52 4.30 -15.14 -6.32
CA ILE A 52 3.22 -16.12 -6.43
C ILE A 52 1.94 -15.54 -5.82
N LYS A 53 0.83 -15.59 -6.57
CA LYS A 53 -0.46 -15.10 -6.08
C LYS A 53 -1.08 -16.09 -5.10
N ASP A 54 -1.39 -15.62 -3.90
CA ASP A 54 -2.10 -16.38 -2.89
C ASP A 54 -3.63 -16.17 -3.01
N ASN A 55 -4.22 -16.79 -4.03
CA ASN A 55 -5.61 -16.56 -4.40
C ASN A 55 -6.57 -17.38 -3.52
N HIS A 56 -7.23 -16.69 -2.60
CA HIS A 56 -8.37 -17.22 -1.86
C HIS A 56 -9.67 -16.63 -2.42
N PRO A 57 -10.69 -17.44 -2.75
CA PRO A 57 -11.93 -16.93 -3.30
C PRO A 57 -12.64 -16.09 -2.24
N LEU A 58 -12.73 -14.79 -2.48
CA LEU A 58 -13.68 -13.95 -1.75
C LEU A 58 -15.05 -14.14 -2.39
N PRO A 59 -16.10 -14.42 -1.60
CA PRO A 59 -17.44 -14.51 -2.14
C PRO A 59 -17.81 -13.20 -2.82
N ASN A 60 -18.53 -13.29 -3.93
CA ASN A 60 -19.10 -12.09 -4.52
C ASN A 60 -20.19 -11.51 -3.59
N MET A 61 -20.63 -10.28 -3.85
CA MET A 61 -21.60 -9.58 -3.00
C MET A 61 -22.88 -10.40 -2.79
N GLU A 62 -23.39 -11.00 -3.87
CA GLU A 62 -24.62 -11.80 -3.84
C GLU A 62 -24.45 -13.06 -2.98
N GLN A 63 -23.34 -13.78 -3.14
CA GLN A 63 -22.97 -14.93 -2.31
C GLN A 63 -22.80 -14.56 -0.84
N THR A 64 -22.29 -13.36 -0.56
CA THR A 64 -22.09 -12.89 0.83
C THR A 64 -23.42 -12.60 1.51
N ILE A 65 -24.36 -11.98 0.79
CA ILE A 65 -25.70 -11.65 1.30
C ILE A 65 -26.53 -12.91 1.55
N GLN A 66 -26.39 -13.95 0.70
CA GLN A 66 -27.14 -15.20 0.82
C GLN A 66 -26.69 -16.10 1.99
N VAL A 67 -25.50 -15.86 2.55
CA VAL A 67 -24.92 -16.66 3.66
C VAL A 67 -25.22 -16.04 5.03
N LEU A 68 -25.78 -14.82 5.08
CA LEU A 68 -26.37 -14.21 6.28
C LEU A 68 -27.83 -14.62 6.44
#